data_AF-H5WVL6-F1
#
_entry.id   AF-H5WVL6-F1
#
_cell.length_a   1.000
_cell.length_b   1.000
_cell.length_c   1.000
_cell.angle_alpha   90.00
_cell.angle_beta   90.00
_cell.angle_gamma   90.00
#
_symmetry.space_group_name_H-M   'P 1'
#
loop_
_entity.id
_entity.type
_entity.pdbx_description
1 polymer ?
#
loop_
_entity_poly.entity_id
_entity_poly.type
_entity_poly.pdbx_seq_one_letter_code
_entity_poly.pdbx_strand_id
1 'polypeptide(L)'
;MKTYGVNELDRLTGDLKGHYGIRGEVLREWYLHWEAQGQGSQLIQVLEPRLLADSVRDDDLSELLEIAFETKLKLEGKAAAFPYMVQAQMFRGGWLGPMIESPSKSRPRLQRVTSVYKPRCDEFFLKSSYSWLSLPRKQRVIPSDIMVYFLGLQGRTAEAVQFAQAMVKSVQDDTRTLQLKVPSWAGKLAATAPAP
;
A
#
# COMPACT_ATOMS: atom_id res chain seq x y z
N MET A 1 30.94 -0.38 7.63
CA MET A 1 29.61 -0.92 7.98
C MET A 1 29.85 -2.28 8.63
N LYS A 2 29.43 -2.48 9.89
CA LYS A 2 29.45 -3.85 10.47
C LYS A 2 28.41 -4.64 9.68
N THR A 3 28.84 -5.65 8.93
CA THR A 3 27.90 -6.49 8.18
C THR A 3 27.27 -7.47 9.14
N TYR A 4 26.05 -7.19 9.60
CA TYR A 4 25.25 -8.12 10.38
C TYR A 4 24.94 -9.35 9.55
N GLY A 5 25.18 -10.55 10.07
CA GLY A 5 24.80 -11.81 9.45
C GLY A 5 23.28 -11.90 9.24
N VAL A 6 22.82 -12.78 8.35
CA VAL A 6 21.38 -13.02 8.13
C VAL A 6 20.65 -13.41 9.43
N ASN A 7 21.33 -14.20 10.29
CA ASN A 7 20.78 -14.65 11.58
C ASN A 7 20.89 -13.58 12.69
N GLU A 8 21.51 -12.43 12.43
CA GLU A 8 21.64 -11.34 13.39
C GLU A 8 20.52 -10.29 13.25
N LEU A 9 19.37 -10.66 12.68
CA LEU A 9 18.23 -9.75 12.49
C LEU A 9 17.84 -9.02 13.78
N ASP A 10 17.77 -9.71 14.91
CA ASP A 10 17.42 -9.10 16.20
C ASP A 10 18.44 -8.06 16.69
N ARG A 11 19.72 -8.33 16.42
CA ARG A 11 20.78 -7.39 16.74
C ARG A 11 20.72 -6.18 15.81
N LEU A 12 20.48 -6.41 14.52
CA LEU A 12 20.32 -5.34 13.54
C LEU A 12 19.13 -4.44 13.88
N THR A 13 17.94 -4.99 14.14
CA THR A 13 16.76 -4.19 14.50
C THR A 13 16.95 -3.51 15.87
N GLY A 14 17.60 -4.18 16.81
CA GLY A 14 17.99 -3.62 18.11
C GLY A 14 18.94 -2.42 18.00
N ASP A 15 19.99 -2.54 17.18
CA ASP A 15 20.97 -1.46 16.96
C ASP A 15 20.37 -0.32 16.12
N LEU A 16 19.35 -0.58 15.29
CA LEU A 16 18.57 0.44 14.58
C LEU A 16 17.44 1.05 15.42
N LYS A 17 17.26 0.61 16.68
CA LYS A 17 16.26 1.15 17.58
C LYS A 17 16.62 2.61 17.93
N GLY A 18 15.72 3.54 17.61
CA GLY A 18 15.96 4.99 17.70
C GLY A 18 16.43 5.66 16.39
N HIS A 19 16.84 4.89 15.37
CA HIS A 19 17.27 5.42 14.07
C HIS A 19 16.15 5.44 13.03
N TYR A 20 14.96 5.94 13.41
CA TYR A 20 13.73 5.87 12.60
C TYR A 20 13.85 6.43 11.17
N GLY A 21 14.63 7.49 10.97
CA GLY A 21 14.76 8.12 9.65
C GLY A 21 15.54 7.32 8.60
N ILE A 22 16.38 6.38 9.03
CA ILE A 22 17.27 5.60 8.13
C ILE A 22 17.05 4.09 8.22
N ARG A 23 16.27 3.61 9.19
CA ARG A 23 16.09 2.19 9.47
C ARG A 23 15.66 1.41 8.23
N GLY A 24 14.64 1.88 7.53
CA GLY A 24 14.13 1.25 6.32
C GLY A 24 15.16 1.11 5.21
N GLU A 25 15.99 2.15 5.00
CA GLU A 25 17.05 2.15 4.00
C GLU A 25 18.16 1.15 4.37
N VAL A 26 18.63 1.17 5.61
CA VAL A 26 19.66 0.24 6.10
C VAL A 26 19.18 -1.21 6.03
N LEU A 27 17.93 -1.48 6.41
CA LEU A 27 17.34 -2.82 6.29
C LEU A 27 17.28 -3.29 4.84
N ARG A 28 16.93 -2.39 3.90
CA ARG A 28 16.90 -2.70 2.47
C ARG A 28 18.30 -2.99 1.93
N GLU A 29 19.28 -2.18 2.28
CA GLU A 29 20.68 -2.41 1.89
C GLU A 29 21.21 -3.74 2.44
N TRP A 30 20.92 -4.04 3.71
CA TRP A 30 21.28 -5.31 4.33
C TRP A 30 20.64 -6.51 3.62
N TYR A 31 19.35 -6.41 3.27
CA TYR A 31 18.65 -7.46 2.52
C TYR A 31 19.31 -7.70 1.16
N LEU A 32 19.50 -6.64 0.38
CA LEU A 32 20.07 -6.71 -0.97
C LEU A 32 21.50 -7.25 -0.96
N HIS A 33 22.30 -6.87 0.05
CA HIS A 33 23.65 -7.38 0.23
C HIS A 33 23.71 -8.91 0.37
N TRP A 34 22.81 -9.48 1.17
CA TRP A 34 22.76 -10.92 1.40
C TRP A 34 22.07 -11.68 0.27
N GLU A 35 21.04 -11.09 -0.35
CA GLU A 35 20.42 -11.67 -1.55
C GLU A 35 21.43 -11.80 -2.70
N ALA A 36 22.27 -10.78 -2.91
CA ALA A 36 23.34 -10.80 -3.93
C ALA A 36 24.39 -11.90 -3.68
N GLN A 37 24.54 -12.35 -2.44
CA GLN A 37 25.41 -13.47 -2.05
C GLN A 37 24.70 -14.84 -2.09
N GLY A 38 23.49 -14.90 -2.65
CA GLY A 38 22.72 -16.13 -2.77
C GLY A 38 22.01 -16.55 -1.48
N GLN A 39 22.00 -15.71 -0.43
CA GLN A 39 21.37 -16.03 0.86
C GLN A 39 19.85 -15.75 0.88
N GLY A 40 19.20 -15.65 -0.29
CA GLY A 40 17.78 -15.34 -0.40
C GLY A 40 16.88 -16.32 0.37
N SER A 41 17.16 -17.62 0.34
CA SER A 41 16.38 -18.62 1.08
C SER A 41 16.52 -18.43 2.60
N GLN A 42 17.74 -18.16 3.09
CA GLN A 42 17.98 -17.90 4.51
C GLN A 42 17.34 -16.59 4.96
N LEU A 43 17.39 -15.53 4.13
CA LEU A 43 16.71 -14.26 4.39
C LEU A 43 15.20 -14.49 4.60
N ILE A 44 14.55 -15.19 3.67
CA ILE A 44 13.13 -15.52 3.77
C ILE A 44 12.84 -16.32 5.04
N GLN A 45 13.64 -17.35 5.35
CA GLN A 45 13.44 -18.17 6.53
C GLN A 45 13.46 -17.36 7.84
N VAL A 46 14.38 -16.39 7.96
CA VAL A 46 14.52 -15.55 9.16
C VAL A 46 13.44 -14.46 9.21
N LEU A 47 13.11 -13.86 8.07
CA LEU A 47 12.23 -12.70 8.01
C LEU A 47 10.74 -13.05 7.94
N GLU A 48 10.36 -14.15 7.30
CA GLU A 48 8.96 -14.49 7.01
C GLU A 48 8.03 -14.44 8.24
N PRO A 49 8.40 -15.00 9.41
CA PRO A 49 7.55 -14.92 10.59
C PRO A 49 7.22 -13.49 11.02
N ARG A 50 8.13 -12.53 10.80
CA ARG A 50 7.92 -11.10 11.13
C ARG A 50 7.26 -10.33 10.00
N LEU A 51 7.58 -10.67 8.75
CA LEU A 51 7.00 -10.02 7.58
C LEU A 51 5.52 -10.34 7.41
N LEU A 52 5.10 -11.55 7.79
CA LEU A 52 3.71 -11.97 7.68
C LEU A 52 2.90 -11.77 8.96
N ALA A 53 3.52 -11.28 10.03
CA ALA A 53 2.85 -10.93 11.29
C ALA A 53 2.19 -9.54 11.24
N ASP A 54 1.21 -9.32 12.12
CA ASP A 54 0.53 -8.02 12.21
C ASP A 54 1.44 -6.91 12.80
N SER A 55 2.54 -7.28 13.45
CA SER A 55 3.54 -6.38 14.04
C SER A 55 4.66 -5.97 13.09
N VAL A 56 4.54 -6.26 11.78
CA VAL A 56 5.59 -5.99 10.77
C VAL A 56 6.05 -4.52 10.71
N ARG A 57 5.23 -3.60 11.23
CA ARG A 57 5.53 -2.16 11.28
C ARG A 57 6.42 -1.74 12.43
N ASP A 58 6.51 -2.51 13.52
CA ASP A 58 7.15 -2.05 14.76
C ASP A 58 8.66 -1.79 14.58
N ASP A 59 9.27 -2.47 13.60
CA ASP A 59 10.70 -2.37 13.26
C ASP A 59 10.97 -1.89 11.82
N ASP A 60 9.99 -1.23 11.16
CA ASP A 60 10.06 -0.84 9.73
C ASP A 60 10.31 -2.01 8.75
N LEU A 61 10.10 -3.26 9.18
CA LEU A 61 10.28 -4.44 8.34
C LEU A 61 9.30 -4.46 7.15
N SER A 62 8.22 -3.68 7.21
CA SER A 62 7.31 -3.50 6.08
C SER A 62 7.99 -2.94 4.82
N GLU A 63 9.14 -2.26 4.98
CA GLU A 63 9.97 -1.80 3.86
C GLU A 63 10.57 -2.95 3.02
N LEU A 64 10.66 -4.15 3.60
CA LEU A 64 11.25 -5.33 2.96
C LEU A 64 10.22 -6.20 2.23
N LEU A 65 8.91 -5.95 2.40
CA LEU A 65 7.86 -6.84 1.89
C LEU A 65 7.91 -7.01 0.36
N GLU A 66 8.20 -5.94 -0.39
CA GLU A 66 8.25 -5.99 -1.85
C GLU A 66 9.51 -6.69 -2.38
N ILE A 67 10.67 -6.50 -1.74
CA ILE A 67 11.90 -7.21 -2.14
C ILE A 67 11.83 -8.69 -1.71
N ALA A 68 11.27 -8.97 -0.53
CA ALA A 68 11.01 -10.33 -0.07
C ALA A 68 9.98 -11.05 -0.95
N PHE A 69 8.98 -10.33 -1.48
CA PHE A 69 8.07 -10.85 -2.49
C PHE A 69 8.82 -11.37 -3.73
N GLU A 70 9.74 -10.58 -4.29
CA GLU A 70 10.47 -10.99 -5.50
C GLU A 70 11.38 -12.20 -5.22
N THR A 71 12.05 -12.23 -4.06
CA THR A 71 12.84 -13.39 -3.64
C THR A 71 11.96 -14.63 -3.46
N LYS A 72 10.83 -14.52 -2.75
CA LYS A 72 9.89 -15.63 -2.55
C LYS A 72 9.29 -16.12 -3.87
N LEU A 73 8.97 -15.19 -4.78
CA LEU A 73 8.46 -15.51 -6.11
C LEU A 73 9.48 -16.31 -6.93
N LYS A 74 10.76 -15.96 -6.85
CA LYS A 74 11.87 -16.68 -7.51
C LYS A 74 12.10 -18.07 -6.90
N LEU A 75 12.01 -18.20 -5.58
CA LEU A 75 12.34 -19.45 -4.87
C LEU A 75 11.19 -20.47 -4.87
N GLU A 76 9.96 -20.01 -4.62
CA GLU A 76 8.81 -20.87 -4.31
C GLU A 76 7.58 -20.59 -5.18
N GLY A 77 7.68 -19.60 -6.07
CA GLY A 77 6.65 -19.30 -7.06
C GLY A 77 5.49 -18.45 -6.55
N LYS A 78 4.50 -18.29 -7.43
CA LYS A 78 3.41 -17.32 -7.28
C LYS A 78 2.54 -17.57 -6.03
N ALA A 79 2.21 -18.82 -5.74
CA ALA A 79 1.31 -19.14 -4.64
C ALA A 79 1.91 -18.71 -3.28
N ALA A 80 3.17 -19.05 -3.05
CA ALA A 80 3.90 -18.77 -1.82
C ALA A 80 4.24 -17.27 -1.66
N ALA A 81 4.47 -16.55 -2.76
CA ALA A 81 4.79 -15.13 -2.71
C ALA A 81 3.57 -14.22 -2.51
N PHE A 82 2.36 -14.68 -2.85
CA PHE A 82 1.14 -13.85 -2.79
C PHE A 82 0.88 -13.15 -1.43
N PRO A 83 1.05 -13.80 -0.27
CA PRO A 83 0.84 -13.15 1.03
C PRO A 83 1.70 -11.90 1.25
N TYR A 84 2.92 -11.86 0.70
CA TYR A 84 3.82 -10.70 0.83
C TYR A 84 3.26 -9.45 0.16
N MET A 85 2.64 -9.60 -1.02
CA MET A 85 2.00 -8.48 -1.71
C MET A 85 0.76 -7.98 -0.97
N VAL A 86 -0.03 -8.90 -0.40
CA VAL A 86 -1.17 -8.55 0.45
C VAL A 86 -0.70 -7.75 1.66
N GLN A 87 0.33 -8.24 2.35
CA GLN A 87 0.92 -7.56 3.50
C GLN A 87 1.53 -6.21 3.13
N ALA A 88 2.26 -6.14 2.00
CA ALA A 88 2.83 -4.90 1.51
C ALA A 88 1.73 -3.86 1.28
N GLN A 89 0.67 -4.22 0.57
CA GLN A 89 -0.42 -3.28 0.29
C GLN A 89 -1.14 -2.83 1.56
N MET A 90 -1.34 -3.72 2.53
CA MET A 90 -1.98 -3.40 3.79
C MET A 90 -1.08 -2.50 4.66
N PHE A 91 0.09 -2.98 5.09
CA PHE A 91 0.90 -2.31 6.11
C PHE A 91 1.68 -1.11 5.59
N ARG A 92 1.91 -1.01 4.29
CA ARG A 92 2.43 0.22 3.68
C ARG A 92 1.35 1.29 3.50
N GLY A 93 0.08 0.94 3.69
CA GLY A 93 -1.04 1.86 3.51
C GLY A 93 -1.36 2.16 2.05
N GLY A 94 -1.15 1.19 1.15
CA GLY A 94 -1.37 1.38 -0.28
C GLY A 94 -2.81 1.75 -0.66
N TRP A 95 -3.79 1.50 0.21
CA TRP A 95 -5.19 1.92 0.04
C TRP A 95 -5.55 3.23 0.76
N LEU A 96 -4.70 3.73 1.66
CA LEU A 96 -4.99 4.89 2.52
C LEU A 96 -4.67 6.23 1.83
N GLY A 97 -4.31 6.20 0.56
CA GLY A 97 -4.05 7.39 -0.26
C GLY A 97 -2.75 8.12 0.09
N PRO A 98 -2.54 9.31 -0.50
CA PRO A 98 -1.26 10.03 -0.47
C PRO A 98 -0.84 10.52 0.91
N MET A 99 -1.75 10.55 1.89
CA MET A 99 -1.45 10.92 3.27
C MET A 99 -0.62 9.85 4.00
N ILE A 100 -0.63 8.61 3.52
CA ILE A 100 0.11 7.49 4.13
C ILE A 100 1.19 6.96 3.18
N GLU A 101 0.83 6.63 1.94
CA GLU A 101 1.79 6.20 0.92
C GLU A 101 1.56 6.94 -0.39
N SER A 102 2.62 7.51 -0.95
CA SER A 102 2.56 8.16 -2.25
C SER A 102 2.08 7.19 -3.34
N PRO A 103 1.22 7.63 -4.27
CA PRO A 103 0.84 6.86 -5.45
C PRO A 103 2.04 6.36 -6.28
N SER A 104 3.19 7.04 -6.23
CA SER A 104 4.41 6.59 -6.91
C SER A 104 4.97 5.27 -6.37
N LYS A 105 4.64 4.90 -5.12
CA LYS A 105 5.03 3.63 -4.49
C LYS A 105 3.93 2.57 -4.61
N SER A 106 2.67 2.94 -4.39
CA SER A 106 1.56 1.98 -4.40
C SER A 106 1.16 1.52 -5.82
N ARG A 107 1.22 2.39 -6.83
CA ARG A 107 0.81 2.04 -8.21
C ARG A 107 1.69 0.95 -8.84
N PRO A 108 3.04 0.99 -8.77
CA PRO A 108 3.88 -0.11 -9.24
C PRO A 108 3.52 -1.45 -8.61
N ARG A 109 3.21 -1.46 -7.31
CA ARG A 109 2.75 -2.66 -6.60
C ARG A 109 1.45 -3.22 -7.21
N LEU A 110 0.47 -2.35 -7.48
CA LEU A 110 -0.81 -2.75 -8.10
C LEU A 110 -0.63 -3.26 -9.55
N GLN A 111 0.27 -2.65 -10.32
CA GLN A 111 0.65 -3.15 -11.65
C GLN A 111 1.29 -4.54 -11.55
N ARG A 112 2.19 -4.73 -10.59
CA ARG A 112 2.83 -6.03 -10.32
C ARG A 112 1.81 -7.08 -9.93
N VAL A 113 0.87 -6.76 -9.03
CA VAL A 113 -0.22 -7.67 -8.65
C VAL A 113 -1.08 -8.03 -9.85
N THR A 114 -1.50 -7.05 -10.65
CA THR A 114 -2.39 -7.31 -11.80
C THR A 114 -1.71 -8.14 -12.87
N SER A 115 -0.40 -7.94 -13.10
CA SER A 115 0.37 -8.73 -14.07
C SER A 115 0.62 -10.17 -13.61
N VAL A 116 0.97 -10.38 -12.34
CA VAL A 116 1.33 -11.71 -11.82
C VAL A 116 0.10 -12.52 -11.38
N TYR A 117 -0.91 -11.84 -10.83
CA TYR A 117 -2.07 -12.42 -10.12
C TYR A 117 -3.42 -11.95 -10.66
N LYS A 118 -3.53 -11.70 -11.98
CA LYS A 118 -4.80 -11.28 -12.62
C LYS A 118 -6.07 -12.00 -12.12
N PRO A 119 -6.12 -13.34 -12.00
CA PRO A 119 -7.32 -14.04 -11.53
C PRO A 119 -7.58 -13.93 -10.02
N ARG A 120 -6.63 -13.38 -9.24
CA ARG A 120 -6.71 -13.24 -7.78
C ARG A 120 -6.79 -11.78 -7.34
N CYS A 121 -7.09 -10.84 -8.25
CA CYS A 121 -7.19 -9.43 -7.91
C CYS A 121 -8.30 -9.13 -6.88
N ASP A 122 -9.44 -9.83 -6.97
CA ASP A 122 -10.52 -9.71 -5.97
C ASP A 122 -10.09 -10.27 -4.61
N GLU A 123 -9.43 -11.43 -4.58
CA GLU A 123 -8.86 -12.00 -3.36
C GLU A 123 -7.84 -11.05 -2.73
N PHE A 124 -6.97 -10.45 -3.55
CA PHE A 124 -5.99 -9.47 -3.12
C PHE A 124 -6.65 -8.26 -2.47
N PHE A 125 -7.67 -7.68 -3.13
CA PHE A 125 -8.42 -6.56 -2.57
C PHE A 125 -9.09 -6.94 -1.24
N LEU A 126 -9.79 -8.07 -1.18
CA LEU A 126 -10.50 -8.51 0.01
C LEU A 126 -9.57 -8.71 1.21
N LYS A 127 -8.35 -9.22 0.97
CA LYS A 127 -7.34 -9.47 2.01
C LYS A 127 -6.53 -8.23 2.40
N SER A 128 -6.29 -7.30 1.48
CA SER A 128 -5.43 -6.14 1.73
C SER A 128 -6.19 -4.86 2.12
N SER A 129 -7.51 -4.80 1.92
CA SER A 129 -8.35 -3.61 2.19
C SER A 129 -8.66 -3.37 3.67
N TYR A 130 -7.80 -3.82 4.58
CA TYR A 130 -7.93 -3.55 6.01
C TYR A 130 -7.03 -2.40 6.45
N SER A 131 -7.55 -1.57 7.34
CA SER A 131 -6.79 -0.47 7.93
C SER A 131 -5.98 -0.98 9.11
N TRP A 132 -4.65 -0.93 8.99
CA TRP A 132 -3.75 -1.20 10.12
C TRP A 132 -3.84 -0.10 11.20
N LEU A 133 -4.34 1.09 10.86
CA LEU A 133 -4.58 2.19 11.83
C LEU A 133 -5.67 1.84 12.85
N SER A 134 -6.57 0.92 12.50
CA SER A 134 -7.70 0.54 13.36
C SER A 134 -7.39 -0.67 14.24
N LEU A 135 -6.20 -1.26 14.15
CA LEU A 135 -5.84 -2.45 14.93
C LEU A 135 -5.98 -2.19 16.46
N PRO A 136 -6.52 -3.16 17.22
CA PRO A 136 -6.87 -4.53 16.81
C PRO A 136 -8.23 -4.66 16.11
N ARG A 137 -9.04 -3.59 16.00
CA ARG A 137 -10.33 -3.62 15.33
C ARG A 137 -10.13 -3.63 13.81
N LYS A 138 -10.40 -4.77 13.16
CA LYS A 138 -10.32 -4.91 11.70
C LYS A 138 -11.43 -4.11 11.01
N GLN A 139 -11.12 -2.87 10.63
CA GLN A 139 -11.96 -2.02 9.80
C GLN A 139 -11.46 -2.01 8.36
N ARG A 140 -12.37 -1.99 7.40
CA ARG A 140 -11.99 -1.84 5.99
C ARG A 140 -11.60 -0.40 5.70
N VAL A 141 -10.64 -0.23 4.81
CA VAL A 141 -10.27 1.07 4.26
C VAL A 141 -11.37 1.53 3.31
N ILE A 142 -11.78 2.80 3.41
CA ILE A 142 -12.65 3.43 2.43
C ILE A 142 -11.81 3.60 1.15
N PRO A 143 -12.13 2.90 0.05
CA PRO A 143 -11.25 2.91 -1.11
C PRO A 143 -11.28 4.28 -1.81
N SER A 144 -10.12 4.77 -2.23
CA SER A 144 -9.96 6.05 -2.93
C SER A 144 -9.91 5.88 -4.45
N ASP A 145 -9.47 6.93 -5.17
CA ASP A 145 -9.01 6.89 -6.56
C ASP A 145 -8.03 5.74 -6.87
N ILE A 146 -7.28 5.24 -5.88
CA ILE A 146 -6.40 4.07 -6.03
C ILE A 146 -7.20 2.80 -6.38
N MET A 147 -8.42 2.64 -5.87
CA MET A 147 -9.29 1.52 -6.25
C MET A 147 -9.77 1.64 -7.70
N VAL A 148 -10.13 2.85 -8.13
CA VAL A 148 -10.48 3.13 -9.53
C VAL A 148 -9.31 2.78 -10.45
N TYR A 149 -8.09 3.19 -10.07
CA TYR A 149 -6.86 2.82 -10.79
C TYR A 149 -6.67 1.29 -10.86
N PHE A 150 -6.86 0.58 -9.76
CA PHE A 150 -6.72 -0.89 -9.71
C PHE A 150 -7.74 -1.62 -10.58
N LEU A 151 -9.00 -1.17 -10.61
CA LEU A 151 -10.03 -1.71 -11.50
C LEU A 151 -9.70 -1.44 -12.96
N GLY A 152 -9.17 -0.24 -13.27
CA GLY A 152 -8.67 0.11 -14.60
C GLY A 152 -7.57 -0.81 -15.09
N LEU A 153 -6.59 -1.14 -14.24
CA LEU A 153 -5.51 -2.10 -14.58
C LEU A 153 -6.05 -3.49 -14.95
N GLN A 154 -7.18 -3.90 -14.37
CA GLN A 154 -7.82 -5.18 -14.65
C GLN A 154 -8.65 -5.18 -15.94
N GLY A 155 -8.87 -4.01 -16.55
CA GLY A 155 -9.79 -3.82 -17.67
C GLY A 155 -11.27 -3.74 -17.25
N ARG A 156 -11.53 -3.58 -15.95
CA ARG A 156 -12.89 -3.49 -15.36
C ARG A 156 -13.40 -2.06 -15.37
N THR A 157 -13.36 -1.42 -16.54
CA THR A 157 -13.66 0.02 -16.69
C THR A 157 -15.08 0.37 -16.25
N ALA A 158 -16.07 -0.47 -16.58
CA ALA A 158 -17.46 -0.22 -16.17
C ALA A 158 -17.61 -0.17 -14.64
N GLU A 159 -16.97 -1.10 -13.93
CA GLU A 159 -16.97 -1.13 -12.47
C GLU A 159 -16.20 0.05 -11.87
N ALA A 160 -15.08 0.44 -12.49
CA ALA A 160 -14.31 1.61 -12.08
C ALA A 160 -15.16 2.90 -12.17
N VAL A 161 -15.94 3.05 -13.24
CA VAL A 161 -16.87 4.18 -13.43
C VAL A 161 -17.99 4.15 -12.41
N GLN A 162 -18.63 2.99 -12.21
CA GLN A 162 -19.69 2.84 -11.20
C GLN A 162 -19.18 3.16 -9.80
N PHE A 163 -17.97 2.69 -9.46
CA PHE A 163 -17.35 2.97 -8.17
C PHE A 163 -17.08 4.48 -7.98
N ALA A 164 -16.50 5.14 -8.99
CA ALA A 164 -16.26 6.58 -8.95
C ALA A 164 -17.57 7.39 -8.82
N GLN A 165 -18.61 7.00 -9.56
CA GLN A 165 -19.94 7.62 -9.46
C GLN A 165 -20.54 7.46 -8.07
N ALA A 166 -20.41 6.29 -7.45
CA ALA A 166 -20.89 6.06 -6.09
C ALA A 166 -20.16 6.97 -5.08
N MET A 167 -18.83 7.12 -5.19
CA MET A 167 -18.08 8.05 -4.33
C MET A 167 -18.56 9.50 -4.49
N VAL A 168 -18.73 9.98 -5.72
CA VAL A 168 -19.22 11.35 -5.99
C VAL A 168 -20.63 11.54 -5.44
N LYS A 169 -21.51 10.56 -5.66
CA LYS A 169 -22.88 10.61 -5.18
C LYS A 169 -22.94 10.67 -3.65
N SER A 170 -22.14 9.88 -2.93
CA SER A 170 -22.08 9.94 -1.48
C SER A 170 -21.72 11.34 -0.99
N VAL A 171 -20.75 12.01 -1.62
CA VAL A 171 -20.39 13.39 -1.27
C VAL A 171 -21.54 14.36 -1.58
N GLN A 172 -22.20 14.21 -2.74
CA GLN A 172 -23.37 15.05 -3.08
C GLN A 172 -24.49 14.87 -2.05
N ASP A 173 -24.79 13.62 -1.68
CA ASP A 173 -25.84 13.29 -0.72
C ASP A 173 -25.52 13.80 0.69
N ASP A 174 -24.27 13.68 1.15
CA ASP A 174 -23.81 14.18 2.45
C ASP A 174 -23.82 15.71 2.52
N THR A 175 -23.59 16.38 1.39
CA THR A 175 -23.50 17.85 1.31
C THR A 175 -24.80 18.53 0.87
N ARG A 176 -25.84 17.79 0.51
CA ARG A 176 -27.10 18.33 -0.05
C ARG A 176 -27.82 19.32 0.89
N THR A 177 -27.61 19.20 2.19
CA THR A 177 -28.23 20.06 3.21
C THR A 177 -27.32 21.20 3.65
N LEU A 178 -26.07 21.27 3.15
CA LEU A 178 -25.16 22.35 3.48
C LEU A 178 -25.60 23.64 2.77
N GLN A 179 -26.09 24.60 3.54
CA GLN A 179 -26.35 25.94 3.02
C GLN A 179 -25.05 26.72 2.92
N LEU A 180 -24.41 26.65 1.75
CA LEU A 180 -23.22 27.45 1.46
C LEU A 180 -23.65 28.92 1.27
N LYS A 181 -23.07 29.82 2.06
CA LYS A 181 -23.22 31.26 1.81
C LYS A 181 -22.65 31.57 0.44
N VAL A 182 -23.40 32.30 -0.38
CA VAL A 182 -22.92 32.78 -1.67
C VAL A 182 -21.62 33.57 -1.45
N PRO A 183 -20.50 33.15 -2.03
CA PRO A 183 -19.25 33.86 -1.84
C PRO A 183 -19.33 35.23 -2.50
N SER A 184 -18.71 36.23 -1.87
CA SER A 184 -18.80 37.65 -2.28
C SER A 184 -18.33 37.91 -3.72
N TRP A 185 -17.50 37.04 -4.29
CA TRP A 185 -17.05 37.12 -5.67
C TRP A 185 -18.06 36.58 -6.70
N ALA A 186 -18.98 35.70 -6.30
CA ALA A 186 -19.98 35.12 -7.22
C ALA A 186 -20.98 36.19 -7.72
N GLY A 187 -21.33 37.15 -6.87
CA GLY A 187 -22.17 38.29 -7.26
C GLY A 187 -21.53 39.16 -8.35
N LYS A 188 -20.19 39.26 -8.39
CA LYS A 188 -19.46 40.02 -9.41
C LYS A 188 -19.49 39.33 -10.78
N LEU A 189 -19.46 37.99 -10.81
CA LEU A 189 -19.54 37.21 -12.05
C LEU A 189 -20.96 37.21 -12.65
N ALA A 190 -21.99 37.17 -11.80
CA ALA A 190 -23.38 37.25 -12.24
C ALA A 190 -23.72 38.62 -12.86
N ALA A 191 -23.12 39.70 -12.37
CA ALA A 191 -23.30 41.05 -12.91
C ALA A 191 -22.64 41.27 -14.29
N THR A 192 -21.74 40.39 -14.71
CA THR A 192 -21.03 40.45 -15.99
C THR A 192 -21.58 39.53 -17.08
N ALA A 193 -22.59 38.70 -16.77
CA ALA A 193 -23.24 37.85 -17.76
C ALA A 193 -24.26 38.68 -18.59
N PRO A 194 -24.17 38.69 -19.94
CA PRO A 194 -25.19 39.36 -20.76
C PRO A 194 -26.54 38.64 -20.60
N ALA A 195 -27.61 39.42 -20.50
CA ALA A 195 -28.99 38.92 -20.42
C ALA A 195 -29.37 38.13 -21.69
N PRO A 196 -30.23 37.09 -21.57
CA PRO A 196 -30.67 36.26 -22.69
C PRO A 196 -31.48 37.04 -23.74
#